data_AF-F9P6A9-F1
#
_entry.id   AF-F9P6A9-F1
#
_cell.length_a   1.000
_cell.length_b   1.000
_cell.length_c   1.000
_cell.angle_alpha   90.00
_cell.angle_beta   90.00
_cell.angle_gamma   90.00
#
_symmetry.space_group_name_H-M   'P 1'
#
loop_
_entity.id
_entity.type
_entity.pdbx_description
1 polymer ?
#
loop_
_entity_poly.entity_id
_entity_poly.type
_entity_poly.pdbx_seq_one_letter_code
_entity_poly.pdbx_strand_id
1 'polypeptide(L)' 'MIVLVLALIIIVRHKDNIHRIRMKQENLIPFGLNITKQQPKQK' A
#
# COMPACT_ATOMS: atom_id res chain seq x y z
N MET A 1 24.94 -4.35 -8.96
CA MET A 1 24.92 -4.39 -7.48
C MET A 1 23.98 -3.34 -6.87
N ILE A 2 24.05 -2.07 -7.27
CA ILE A 2 23.20 -0.98 -6.75
C ILE A 2 21.69 -1.23 -6.98
N VAL A 3 21.30 -1.70 -8.17
CA VAL A 3 19.89 -1.97 -8.51
C VAL A 3 19.24 -3.02 -7.59
N LEU A 4 19.98 -4.05 -7.19
CA LEU A 4 19.47 -5.11 -6.31
C LEU A 4 19.21 -4.58 -4.89
N VAL A 5 20.11 -3.74 -4.38
CA VAL A 5 19.96 -3.11 -3.06
C VAL A 5 18.76 -2.16 -3.06
N LEU A 6 18.59 -1.36 -4.12
CA LEU A 6 17.46 -0.45 -4.26
C LEU A 6 16.12 -1.21 -4.34
N ALA A 7 16.07 -2.29 -5.11
CA ALA A 7 14.88 -3.13 -5.21
C ALA A 7 14.49 -3.73 -3.85
N LEU A 8 15.47 -4.22 -3.07
CA LEU A 8 15.23 -4.76 -1.73
C LEU A 8 14.67 -3.69 -0.78
N ILE A 9 15.22 -2.48 -0.81
CA ILE A 9 14.72 -1.35 0.00
C ILE A 9 13.27 -1.01 -0.36
N ILE A 10 12.96 -0.92 -1.66
CA ILE A 10 11.60 -0.64 -2.15
C ILE A 10 10.62 -1.71 -1.65
N ILE A 11 10.97 -2.99 -1.77
CA ILE A 11 10.14 -4.10 -1.29
C ILE A 11 9.92 -4.02 0.23
N VAL A 12 10.99 -3.80 1.00
CA VAL A 12 10.90 -3.68 2.47
C VAL A 12 10.01 -2.50 2.87
N ARG A 13 10.13 -1.35 2.19
CA ARG A 13 9.26 -0.18 2.45
C ARG A 13 7.80 -0.44 2.06
N HIS A 14 7.54 -1.30 1.08
CA HIS A 14 6.18 -1.67 0.70
C HIS A 14 5.55 -2.77 1.56
N LYS A 15 6.30 -3.45 2.44
CA LYS A 15 5.72 -4.44 3.37
C LYS A 15 4.61 -3.82 4.24
N ASP A 16 4.83 -2.61 4.73
CA ASP A 16 3.83 -1.91 5.56
C ASP A 16 2.60 -1.53 4.73
N ASN A 17 2.80 -1.12 3.47
CA ASN A 17 1.69 -0.84 2.55
C ASN A 17 0.86 -2.11 2.28
N ILE A 18 1.52 -3.24 2.04
CA ILE A 18 0.87 -4.54 1.84
C ILE A 18 0.13 -4.98 3.12
N HIS A 19 0.71 -4.75 4.30
CA HIS A 19 0.06 -5.07 5.56
C HIS A 19 -1.24 -4.28 5.76
N ARG A 20 -1.23 -2.97 5.50
CA ARG A 20 -2.44 -2.13 5.58
C ARG A 20 -3.51 -2.57 4.59
N ILE A 21 -3.12 -2.88 3.34
CA ILE A 21 -4.04 -3.43 2.34
C ILE A 21 -4.66 -4.74 2.83
N ARG A 22 -3.89 -5.67 3.40
CA ARG A 22 -4.44 -6.92 3.96
C ARG A 22 -5.41 -6.68 5.10
N MET A 23 -5.14 -5.69 5.95
CA MET A 23 -5.99 -5.32 7.08
C MET A 23 -7.19 -4.44 6.67
N LYS A 24 -7.33 -4.09 5.39
CA LYS A 24 -8.32 -3.12 4.91
C LYS A 24 -8.22 -1.80 5.70
N GLN A 25 -7.00 -1.30 5.84
CA GLN A 25 -6.66 -0.04 6.49
C GLN A 25 -5.84 0.86 5.56
N GLU A 26 -5.92 0.63 4.25
CA GLU A 26 -5.37 1.57 3.31
C GLU A 26 -6.10 2.92 3.38
N ASN A 27 -5.38 4.00 3.05
CA ASN A 27 -5.97 5.32 3.02
C ASN A 27 -6.84 5.46 1.77
N LEU A 28 -8.16 5.61 1.93
CA LEU A 28 -9.07 5.87 0.81
C LEU A 28 -8.89 7.32 0.34
N ILE A 29 -8.06 7.51 -0.67
CA ILE A 29 -7.95 8.77 -1.41
C ILE A 29 -8.94 8.80 -2.58
N PRO A 30 -9.44 9.99 -2.96
CA PRO A 30 -10.45 10.14 -4.02
C PRO A 30 -9.91 9.90 -5.44
N PHE A 31 -8.62 9.59 -5.59
CA PHE A 31 -7.97 9.25 -6.84
C PHE A 31 -7.06 8.03 -6.60
N GLY A 32 -6.98 7.11 -7.57
CA GLY A 32 -6.14 5.89 -7.46
C GLY A 32 -6.92 4.58 -7.34
N LEU A 33 -6.20 3.47 -7.12
CA LEU A 33 -6.75 2.11 -7.16
C LEU A 33 -7.15 1.61 -5.75
N ASN A 34 -8.44 1.44 -5.52
CA ASN A 34 -9.00 0.84 -4.30
C ASN A 34 -8.99 -0.70 -4.40
N ILE A 35 -7.84 -1.31 -4.17
CA ILE A 35 -7.62 -2.75 -4.39
C ILE A 35 -8.57 -3.61 -3.55
N THR A 36 -8.85 -3.23 -2.30
CA THR A 36 -9.75 -4.01 -1.44
C THR A 36 -11.22 -3.59 -1.52
N LYS A 37 -11.54 -2.63 -2.41
CA LYS A 37 -12.89 -2.07 -2.62
C LYS A 37 -13.52 -1.59 -1.30
N GLN A 38 -12.73 -0.96 -0.45
CA GLN A 38 -13.22 -0.38 0.79
C GLN A 38 -14.30 0.66 0.51
N GLN A 39 -15.32 0.71 1.36
CA GLN A 39 -16.29 1.80 1.34
C GLN A 39 -15.75 2.96 2.17
N PRO A 40 -15.72 4.19 1.64
CA PRO A 40 -15.34 5.35 2.43
C PRO A 40 -16.29 5.48 3.61
N LYS A 41 -15.73 5.59 4.80
CA LYS A 41 -16.52 5.83 6.01
C LYS A 41 -17.17 7.21 5.85
N GLN A 42 -18.48 7.23 5.67
CA GLN A 42 -19.26 8.48 5.65
C GLN A 42 -19.05 9.16 7.01
N LYS A 43 -18.63 10.43 6.98
CA LYS A 43 -18.55 11.28 8.17
C LYS A 43 -19.95 11.63 8.66
#